data_AF-A0A8S8YN37-F1
#
_entry.id   AF-A0A8S8YN37-F1
#
_cell.length_a   1.000
_cell.length_b   1.000
_cell.length_c   1.000
_cell.angle_alpha   90.00
_cell.angle_beta   90.00
_cell.angle_gamma   90.00
#
_symmetry.space_group_name_H-M   'P 1'
#
loop_
_entity.id
_entity.type
_entity.pdbx_description
1 polymer ?
#
loop_
_entity_poly.entity_id
_entity_poly.type
_entity_poly.pdbx_seq_one_letter_code
_entity_poly.pdbx_strand_id
1 'polypeptide(L)'
;MHWADYTAQRLMERGGKQVSASGITPSGEFHIGHLREILSAEMIHRACLDAGMSSKYIFIVDSMDPLRRVYDFLSPEYEEFIGCPLAYIPAPEGDGSPGDGRLPMPITSSPIP
;
A
#
# COMPACT_ATOMS: atom_id res chain seq x y z
N MET A 1 -9.39 -5.19 27.39
CA MET A 1 -8.04 -4.94 26.84
C MET A 1 -7.98 -5.61 25.47
N HIS A 2 -7.89 -4.84 24.40
CA HIS A 2 -7.75 -5.36 23.04
C HIS A 2 -6.30 -5.83 22.81
N TRP A 3 -6.07 -6.74 21.84
CA TRP A 3 -4.74 -7.30 21.60
C TRP A 3 -3.72 -6.23 21.14
N ALA A 4 -4.19 -5.18 20.47
CA ALA A 4 -3.35 -4.07 20.05
C ALA A 4 -2.88 -3.25 21.26
N ASP A 5 -3.76 -3.01 22.24
CA ASP A 5 -3.42 -2.31 23.50
C ASP A 5 -2.35 -3.09 24.27
N TYR A 6 -2.51 -4.41 24.37
CA TYR A 6 -1.53 -5.29 25.00
C TYR A 6 -0.17 -5.20 24.28
N THR A 7 -0.19 -5.16 22.95
CA THR A 7 1.04 -5.02 22.15
C THR A 7 1.70 -3.67 22.40
N ALA A 8 0.93 -2.58 22.45
CA ALA A 8 1.44 -1.24 22.77
C ALA A 8 2.05 -1.18 24.17
N GLN A 9 1.45 -1.82 25.18
CA GLN A 9 2.04 -1.90 26.53
C GLN A 9 3.41 -2.58 26.52
N ARG A 10 3.55 -3.71 25.81
CA ARG A 10 4.84 -4.40 25.65
C ARG A 10 5.88 -3.54 24.92
N LEU A 11 5.47 -2.77 23.91
CA LEU A 11 6.35 -1.84 23.20
C LEU A 11 6.75 -0.64 24.08
N MET A 12 5.86 -0.19 24.98
CA MET A 12 6.14 0.86 25.95
C MET A 12 7.17 0.41 26.99
N GLU A 13 7.06 -0.82 27.49
CA GLU A 13 8.05 -1.44 28.38
C GLU A 13 9.43 -1.52 27.73
N ARG A 14 9.50 -1.77 26.41
CA ARG A 14 10.74 -1.73 25.62
C ARG A 14 11.32 -0.32 25.51
N GLY A 15 10.47 0.70 25.49
CA GLY A 15 10.84 2.10 25.31
C GLY A 15 11.24 2.46 23.88
N GLY A 16 11.52 3.76 23.68
CA GLY A 16 11.93 4.33 22.40
C GLY A 16 10.78 4.71 21.46
N LYS A 17 11.14 5.32 20.32
CA LYS A 17 10.20 5.65 19.25
C LYS A 17 9.82 4.38 18.50
N GLN A 18 8.53 4.23 18.20
CA GLN A 18 8.03 3.07 17.47
C GLN A 18 7.85 3.40 15.99
N VAL A 19 8.21 2.46 15.13
CA VAL A 19 7.92 2.52 13.70
C VAL A 19 7.26 1.21 13.30
N SER A 20 5.99 1.29 12.93
CA SER A 20 5.26 0.17 12.34
C SER A 20 5.37 0.28 10.82
N ALA A 21 5.61 -0.85 10.15
CA ALA A 21 5.61 -0.91 8.69
C ALA A 21 4.69 -2.04 8.22
N SER A 22 4.03 -1.80 7.10
CA SER A 22 3.33 -2.82 6.31
C SER A 22 3.63 -2.54 4.84
N GLY A 23 3.41 -3.52 3.98
CA GLY A 23 3.60 -3.31 2.55
C GLY A 23 2.71 -4.13 1.66
N ILE A 24 2.69 -3.75 0.39
CA ILE A 24 2.09 -4.52 -0.67
C ILE A 24 2.93 -4.42 -1.94
N THR A 25 3.06 -5.55 -2.63
CA THR A 25 3.47 -5.56 -4.03
C THR A 25 2.22 -5.54 -4.91
N PRO A 26 2.00 -4.51 -5.76
CA PRO A 26 0.84 -4.46 -6.65
C PRO A 26 0.95 -5.40 -7.88
N SER A 27 1.81 -6.43 -7.82
CA SER A 27 2.04 -7.42 -8.87
C SER A 27 1.13 -8.65 -8.72
N GLY A 28 -0.13 -8.47 -8.33
CA GLY A 28 -1.02 -9.59 -8.03
C GLY A 28 -2.44 -9.16 -7.72
N GLU A 29 -3.35 -10.13 -7.66
CA GLU A 29 -4.73 -9.86 -7.24
C GLU A 29 -4.77 -9.38 -5.78
N PHE A 30 -5.49 -8.29 -5.56
CA PHE A 30 -5.73 -7.79 -4.21
C PHE A 30 -6.76 -8.68 -3.50
N HIS A 31 -6.31 -9.52 -2.58
CA HIS A 31 -7.20 -10.29 -1.70
C HIS A 31 -7.25 -9.73 -0.27
N ILE A 32 -8.29 -10.13 0.49
CA ILE A 32 -8.51 -9.70 1.88
C ILE A 32 -7.31 -9.96 2.80
N GLY A 33 -6.48 -10.97 2.50
CA GLY A 33 -5.26 -11.25 3.23
C GLY A 33 -4.26 -10.08 3.27
N HIS A 34 -4.19 -9.25 2.24
CA HIS A 34 -3.32 -8.06 2.24
C HIS A 34 -3.78 -7.02 3.26
N LEU A 35 -5.09 -6.89 3.45
CA LEU A 35 -5.63 -5.96 4.45
C LEU A 35 -5.26 -6.38 5.86
N ARG A 36 -5.06 -7.67 6.12
CA ARG A 36 -4.68 -8.14 7.46
C ARG A 36 -3.38 -7.50 7.93
N GLU A 37 -2.35 -7.46 7.08
CA GLU A 37 -1.06 -6.87 7.43
C GLU A 37 -1.19 -5.36 7.67
N ILE A 38 -1.84 -4.66 6.73
CA ILE A 38 -2.08 -3.21 6.79
C ILE A 38 -2.82 -2.85 8.07
N LEU A 39 -3.96 -3.50 8.32
CA LEU A 39 -4.81 -3.21 9.48
C LEU A 39 -4.14 -3.60 10.79
N SER A 40 -3.38 -4.70 10.85
CA SER A 40 -2.65 -5.07 12.06
C SER A 40 -1.59 -4.03 12.43
N ALA A 41 -0.77 -3.59 11.48
CA ALA A 41 0.25 -2.57 11.71
C ALA A 41 -0.37 -1.23 12.13
N GLU A 42 -1.49 -0.86 11.49
CA GLU A 42 -2.23 0.37 11.77
C GLU A 42 -2.89 0.35 13.16
N MET A 43 -3.52 -0.75 13.55
CA MET A 43 -4.12 -0.91 14.89
C MET A 43 -3.06 -0.84 16.00
N ILE A 44 -1.88 -1.43 15.80
CA ILE A 44 -0.77 -1.32 16.76
C ILE A 44 -0.26 0.12 16.83
N HIS A 45 -0.14 0.80 15.67
CA HIS A 45 0.26 2.20 15.63
C HIS A 45 -0.71 3.08 16.41
N ARG A 46 -2.03 2.95 16.19
CA ARG A 46 -3.06 3.66 16.97
C ARG A 46 -2.96 3.37 18.46
N ALA A 47 -2.86 2.09 18.85
CA ALA A 47 -2.73 1.71 20.25
C ALA A 47 -1.47 2.31 20.92
N CYS A 48 -0.36 2.45 20.19
CA CYS A 48 0.82 3.16 20.69
C CYS A 48 0.55 4.66 20.91
N LEU A 49 -0.16 5.31 19.99
CA LEU A 49 -0.53 6.73 20.14
C LEU A 49 -1.48 6.93 21.33
N ASP A 50 -2.48 6.05 21.48
CA ASP A 50 -3.43 6.09 22.59
C ASP A 50 -2.75 5.86 23.95
N ALA A 51 -1.65 5.09 23.98
CA ALA A 51 -0.79 4.89 25.14
C ALA A 51 0.20 6.06 25.40
N GLY A 52 0.15 7.14 24.61
CA GLY A 52 1.02 8.31 24.76
C GLY A 52 2.43 8.13 24.19
N MET A 53 2.67 7.11 23.38
CA MET A 53 3.98 6.85 22.78
C MET A 53 4.16 7.62 21.45
N SER A 54 5.41 7.93 21.11
CA SER A 54 5.74 8.41 19.76
C SER A 54 5.80 7.22 18.80
N SER A 55 4.87 7.17 17.84
CA SER A 55 4.77 6.12 16.84
C SER A 55 4.66 6.70 15.43
N LYS A 56 5.31 6.06 14.44
CA LYS A 56 5.18 6.36 13.01
C LYS A 56 4.72 5.11 12.27
N TYR A 57 3.72 5.24 11.41
CA TYR A 57 3.30 4.17 10.51
C TYR A 57 3.82 4.44 9.09
N ILE A 58 4.38 3.42 8.45
CA ILE A 58 4.89 3.44 7.08
C ILE A 58 4.15 2.37 6.29
N PHE A 59 3.44 2.78 5.24
CA PHE A 59 2.86 1.86 4.27
C PHE A 59 3.72 1.87 3.01
N ILE A 60 4.25 0.72 2.63
CA ILE A 60 5.18 0.55 1.52
C ILE A 60 4.44 -0.03 0.33
N VAL A 61 4.51 0.64 -0.81
CA VAL A 61 4.08 0.07 -2.09
C VAL A 61 5.33 -0.31 -2.86
N ASP A 62 5.56 -1.61 -3.05
CA ASP A 62 6.75 -2.12 -3.73
C ASP A 62 6.57 -2.05 -5.25
N SER A 63 6.71 -0.84 -5.79
CA SER A 63 6.57 -0.57 -7.22
C SER A 63 7.81 -0.95 -8.02
N MET A 64 8.90 -1.36 -7.38
CA MET A 64 10.11 -1.81 -8.08
C MET A 64 10.05 -3.28 -8.48
N ASP A 65 9.12 -4.04 -7.91
CA ASP A 65 8.85 -5.40 -8.34
C ASP A 65 8.42 -5.44 -9.82
N PRO A 66 8.84 -6.47 -10.58
CA PRO A 66 8.51 -6.56 -11.99
C PRO A 66 7.06 -7.01 -12.23
N LEU A 67 6.48 -6.57 -13.35
CA LEU A 67 5.25 -7.17 -13.87
C LEU A 67 5.51 -8.65 -14.19
N ARG A 68 4.83 -9.56 -13.49
CA ARG A 68 5.09 -11.01 -13.58
C ARG A 68 4.33 -11.71 -14.71
N ARG A 69 3.14 -11.18 -15.01
CA ARG A 69 2.22 -11.66 -16.05
C ARG A 69 1.23 -10.55 -16.38
N VAL A 70 0.52 -10.69 -17.49
CA VAL A 70 -0.70 -9.91 -17.75
C VAL A 70 -1.82 -10.45 -16.85
N TYR A 71 -2.48 -9.56 -16.12
CA TYR A 71 -3.66 -9.88 -15.30
C TYR A 71 -4.93 -9.67 -16.11
N ASP A 72 -6.03 -10.28 -15.69
CA ASP A 72 -7.30 -10.27 -16.43
C ASP A 72 -7.88 -8.85 -16.61
N PHE A 73 -7.45 -7.88 -15.80
CA PHE A 73 -7.84 -6.47 -15.91
C PHE A 73 -6.93 -5.63 -16.83
N LEU A 74 -5.87 -6.22 -17.39
CA LEU A 74 -4.93 -5.55 -18.30
C LEU A 74 -5.11 -6.07 -19.73
N SER A 75 -4.94 -5.18 -20.71
CA SER A 75 -4.87 -5.55 -22.13
C SER A 75 -3.68 -6.49 -22.39
N PRO A 76 -3.79 -7.44 -23.35
CA PRO A 76 -2.65 -8.25 -23.81
C PRO A 76 -1.43 -7.42 -24.25
N GLU A 77 -1.62 -6.15 -24.61
CA GLU A 77 -0.53 -5.21 -24.91
C GLU A 77 0.49 -5.10 -23.76
N TYR A 78 0.11 -5.40 -22.52
CA TYR A 78 1.02 -5.40 -21.39
C TYR A 78 2.09 -6.52 -21.41
N GLU A 79 2.01 -7.48 -22.35
CA GLU A 79 3.04 -8.52 -22.51
C GLU A 79 4.45 -7.92 -22.75
N GLU A 80 4.54 -6.76 -23.43
CA GLU A 80 5.83 -6.11 -23.69
C GLU A 80 6.51 -5.60 -22.41
N PHE A 81 5.74 -5.36 -21.34
CA PHE A 81 6.22 -4.83 -20.07
C PHE A 81 6.52 -5.92 -19.03
N ILE A 82 6.37 -7.20 -19.36
CA ILE A 82 6.72 -8.29 -18.44
C ILE A 82 8.21 -8.22 -18.09
N GLY A 83 8.52 -8.24 -16.80
CA GLY A 83 9.88 -8.05 -16.28
C GLY A 83 10.27 -6.59 -16.01
N CYS A 84 9.50 -5.61 -16.48
CA CYS A 84 9.71 -4.20 -16.16
C CYS A 84 9.18 -3.88 -14.75
N PRO A 85 9.87 -3.06 -13.95
CA PRO A 85 9.35 -2.56 -12.68
C PRO A 85 7.99 -1.86 -12.86
N LEU A 86 7.03 -2.15 -11.97
CA LEU A 86 5.69 -1.54 -12.01
C LEU A 86 5.72 0.00 -11.98
N ALA A 87 6.77 0.61 -11.39
CA ALA A 87 6.99 2.04 -11.38
C ALA A 87 7.22 2.66 -12.77
N TYR A 88 7.55 1.85 -13.78
CA TYR A 88 7.95 2.30 -15.11
C TYR A 88 7.02 1.81 -16.23
N ILE A 89 5.96 1.06 -15.90
CA ILE A 89 4.96 0.64 -16.88
C ILE A 89 3.84 1.68 -16.95
N PRO A 90 3.20 1.88 -18.11
CA PRO A 90 2.06 2.78 -18.21
C PRO A 90 0.90 2.33 -17.30
N ALA A 91 0.20 3.28 -16.69
CA ALA A 91 -1.05 2.98 -15.98
C ALA A 91 -2.13 2.54 -16.99
N PRO A 92 -2.98 1.57 -16.65
CA PRO A 92 -4.04 1.14 -17.55
C PRO A 92 -5.14 2.19 -17.65
N GLU A 93 -5.65 2.39 -18.86
CA GLU A 93 -6.87 3.17 -19.13
C GLU A 93 -8.12 2.39 -18.69
N GLY A 94 -9.30 3.01 -18.83
CA GLY A 94 -10.57 2.40 -18.44
C GLY A 94 -10.92 1.08 -19.16
N ASP A 95 -10.32 0.84 -20.33
CA ASP A 95 -10.45 -0.41 -21.11
C ASP A 95 -9.29 -1.41 -20.86
N GLY A 96 -8.37 -1.09 -19.94
CA GLY A 96 -7.22 -1.92 -19.61
C GLY A 96 -6.01 -1.75 -20.54
N SER A 97 -6.09 -0.91 -21.58
CA SER A 97 -4.96 -0.62 -22.48
C SER A 97 -3.89 0.25 -21.80
N PRO A 98 -2.61 0.18 -22.22
CA PRO A 98 -1.58 1.06 -21.68
C PRO A 98 -1.86 2.54 -21.98
N GLY A 99 -1.89 3.38 -20.94
CA GLY A 99 -2.07 4.82 -21.11
C GLY A 99 -0.88 5.52 -21.79
N ASP A 100 -1.07 6.76 -22.21
CA ASP A 100 -0.07 7.55 -22.95
C ASP A 100 1.14 8.04 -22.08
N GLY A 101 1.24 7.56 -20.84
CA GLY A 101 2.26 7.96 -19.88
C GLY A 101 2.02 9.32 -19.24
N ARG A 102 0.90 10.00 -19.52
CA ARG A 102 0.49 11.17 -18.74
C ARG A 102 -0.14 10.70 -17.44
N LEU A 103 0.47 11.10 -16.32
CA LEU A 103 -0.20 11.02 -15.03
C LEU A 103 -1.57 11.70 -15.17
N PRO A 104 -2.66 11.11 -14.65
CA PRO A 104 -3.95 11.78 -14.65
C PRO A 104 -3.74 13.16 -14.03
N MET A 105 -4.21 14.21 -14.71
CA MET A 105 -4.14 15.57 -14.16
C MET A 105 -4.69 15.51 -12.74
N PRO A 106 -4.01 16.09 -11.73
CA PRO A 106 -4.51 16.06 -10.37
C PRO A 106 -5.95 16.54 -10.41
N ILE A 107 -6.84 15.72 -9.85
CA ILE A 107 -8.26 15.99 -9.73
C ILE A 107 -8.33 17.39 -9.13
N THR A 108 -8.60 18.40 -9.96
CA THR A 108 -8.74 19.77 -9.47
C THR A 108 -9.85 19.70 -8.45
N SER A 109 -9.56 20.09 -7.21
CA SER A 109 -10.53 20.11 -6.13
C SER A 109 -11.77 20.86 -6.60
N SER A 110 -12.77 20.12 -7.07
CA SER A 110 -14.09 20.66 -7.28
C SER A 110 -14.59 20.99 -5.87
N PRO A 111 -14.98 22.25 -5.59
CA PRO A 111 -15.50 22.59 -4.29
C PRO A 111 -16.79 21.79 -4.10
N ILE A 112 -16.77 20.91 -3.09
CA ILE A 112 -17.95 20.18 -2.64
C ILE A 112 -18.97 21.25 -2.21
N PRO A 113 -20.24 21.19 -2.67
CA PRO A 113 -21.29 22.11 -2.25
C PRO A 113 -21.60 22.02 -0.75
#